data_AF-A0A026VWU6-F1
#
_entry.id   AF-A0A026VWU6-F1
#
_cell.length_a   1.000
_cell.length_b   1.000
_cell.length_c   1.000
_cell.angle_alpha   90.00
_cell.angle_beta   90.00
_cell.angle_gamma   90.00
#
_symmetry.space_group_name_H-M   'P 1'
#
loop_
_entity.id
_entity.type
_entity.pdbx_description
1 polymer ?
#
loop_
_entity_poly.entity_id
_entity_poly.type
_entity_poly.pdbx_seq_one_letter_code
_entity_poly.pdbx_strand_id
1 'polypeptide(L)' 'MSHSNVVYKISCCDCDGSYVGQTKRQLHTKINEHRKDINKKTGIPSVISTHKIETGHDFK' A
#
# COMPACT_ATOMS: atom_id res chain seq x y z
N MET A 1 -5.64 -14.99 13.10
CA MET A 1 -6.15 -13.76 13.75
C MET A 1 -6.66 -12.83 12.66
N SER A 2 -7.98 -12.63 12.57
CA SER A 2 -8.60 -11.72 11.58
C SER A 2 -8.68 -10.32 12.16
N HIS A 3 -7.83 -9.40 11.71
CA HIS A 3 -7.88 -7.99 12.12
C HIS A 3 -8.71 -7.19 11.11
N SER A 4 -9.85 -6.66 11.53
CA SER A 4 -10.73 -5.79 10.76
C SER A 4 -11.01 -4.49 11.52
N ASN A 5 -11.45 -3.43 10.81
CA ASN A 5 -11.64 -2.09 11.37
C ASN A 5 -10.38 -1.49 12.00
N VAL A 6 -9.25 -1.66 11.32
CA VAL A 6 -7.94 -1.21 11.80
C VAL A 6 -7.37 -0.10 10.92
N VAL A 7 -6.51 0.71 11.53
CA VAL A 7 -5.57 1.58 10.83
C VAL A 7 -4.27 0.80 10.64
N TYR A 8 -3.68 0.89 9.45
CA TYR A 8 -2.43 0.23 9.12
C TYR A 8 -1.47 1.18 8.43
N LYS A 9 -0.18 0.85 8.50
CA LYS A 9 0.92 1.62 7.91
C LYS A 9 1.71 0.72 6.96
N ILE A 10 2.01 1.23 5.77
CA ILE A 10 2.93 0.65 4.79
C ILE A 10 4.11 1.61 4.70
N SER A 11 5.33 1.13 4.94
CA SER A 11 6.51 1.99 4.93
C SER A 11 7.28 1.83 3.62
N CYS A 12 7.83 2.93 3.14
CA CYS A 12 8.78 2.92 2.02
C CYS A 12 10.08 2.22 2.48
N CYS A 13 10.71 1.47 1.58
CA CYS A 13 11.99 0.81 1.82
C CYS A 13 13.17 1.78 1.69
N ASP A 14 13.01 2.83 0.88
CA ASP A 14 14.11 3.65 0.38
C ASP A 14 14.08 5.07 0.95
N CYS A 15 13.03 5.44 1.69
CA CYS A 15 12.93 6.73 2.39
C CYS A 15 12.04 6.65 3.64
N ASP A 16 12.00 7.72 4.43
CA ASP A 16 11.14 7.84 5.62
C ASP A 16 9.63 7.99 5.30
N GLY A 17 9.28 7.96 4.01
CA GLY A 17 7.90 8.01 3.54
C GLY A 17 7.09 6.81 4.03
N SER A 18 5.83 7.05 4.37
CA SER A 18 4.91 5.97 4.71
C SER A 18 3.47 6.31 4.35
N TYR A 19 2.73 5.29 3.94
CA TYR A 19 1.30 5.36 3.68
C TYR A 19 0.52 4.85 4.89
N VAL A 20 -0.45 5.62 5.35
CA VAL A 20 -1.35 5.22 6.44
C VAL A 20 -2.76 5.16 5.88
N GLY A 21 -3.41 3.99 6.06
CA GLY A 21 -4.76 3.74 5.57
C GLY A 21 -5.63 3.11 6.64
N GLN A 22 -6.94 3.31 6.52
CA GLN A 22 -7.94 2.63 7.35
C GLN A 22 -8.66 1.58 6.50
N THR A 23 -8.97 0.43 7.09
CA THR A 23 -9.79 -0.59 6.43
C THR A 23 -10.83 -1.19 7.37
N LYS A 24 -12.06 -1.30 6.88
CA LYS A 24 -13.12 -2.09 7.52
C LYS A 24 -13.04 -3.59 7.16
N ARG A 25 -12.37 -3.92 6.04
CA ARG A 25 -12.10 -5.30 5.61
C ARG A 25 -10.99 -5.92 6.45
N GLN A 26 -10.76 -7.22 6.30
CA GLN A 26 -9.60 -7.87 6.89
C GLN A 26 -8.31 -7.23 6.37
N LEU A 27 -7.41 -6.90 7.29
CA LEU A 27 -6.15 -6.23 7.01
C LEU A 27 -5.32 -6.98 5.96
N HIS A 28 -5.22 -8.30 6.09
CA HIS A 28 -4.47 -9.14 5.15
C HIS A 28 -4.99 -9.01 3.72
N THR A 29 -6.32 -9.02 3.53
CA THR A 29 -6.94 -8.83 2.22
C THR A 29 -6.57 -7.47 1.65
N LYS A 30 -6.66 -6.40 2.45
CA LYS A 30 -6.37 -5.04 1.98
C LYS A 30 -4.90 -4.85 1.60
N ILE A 31 -3.97 -5.42 2.37
CA ILE A 31 -2.53 -5.40 2.05
C ILE A 31 -2.26 -6.14 0.74
N ASN A 32 -2.89 -7.29 0.52
CA ASN A 32 -2.69 -8.07 -0.70
C ASN A 32 -3.25 -7.35 -1.95
N GLU A 33 -4.40 -6.67 -1.83
CA GLU A 33 -4.93 -5.78 -2.87
C GLU A 33 -3.92 -4.68 -3.22
N HIS A 34 -3.38 -3.98 -2.21
CA HIS A 34 -2.37 -2.94 -2.45
C HIS A 34 -1.12 -3.47 -3.16
N ARG A 35 -0.59 -4.63 -2.75
CA ARG A 35 0.57 -5.24 -3.41
C ARG A 35 0.29 -5.57 -4.88
N LYS A 36 -0.93 -6.00 -5.21
CA LYS A 36 -1.33 -6.23 -6.60
C LYS A 36 -1.42 -4.92 -7.38
N ASP A 37 -2.02 -3.89 -6.79
CA ASP A 37 -2.19 -2.57 -7.43
C ASP A 37 -0.84 -1.87 -7.67
N ILE A 38 0.12 -1.99 -6.75
CA ILE A 38 1.47 -1.43 -6.91
C ILE A 38 2.21 -2.09 -8.08
N ASN A 39 1.97 -3.38 -8.33
CA ASN A 39 2.60 -4.11 -9.43
C ASN A 39 1.82 -4.00 -10.75
N LYS A 40 0.60 -3.45 -10.73
CA LYS A 40 -0.25 -3.30 -11.90
C LYS A 40 0.15 -2.06 -12.69
N LYS A 41 0.35 -2.23 -14.00
CA LYS A 41 0.72 -1.13 -14.93
C LYS A 41 -0.48 -0.37 -15.52
N THR A 42 -1.71 -0.70 -15.13
CA THR A 42 -2.93 -0.19 -15.75
C THR A 42 -3.95 0.28 -14.71
N GLY A 43 -4.62 1.41 -14.99
CA GLY A 43 -5.60 2.04 -14.11
C GLY A 43 -5.09 3.33 -13.46
N ILE A 44 -5.86 3.85 -12.49
CA ILE A 44 -5.49 5.04 -11.72
C ILE A 44 -4.49 4.60 -10.64
N PRO A 45 -3.26 5.16 -10.62
CA PRO A 45 -2.27 4.79 -9.62
C PRO A 45 -2.72 5.27 -8.24
N SER A 46 -2.55 4.40 -7.23
CA SER A 46 -2.69 4.79 -5.83
C SER A 46 -1.54 5.72 -5.41
N VAL A 47 -1.65 6.43 -4.29
CA VAL A 47 -0.54 7.26 -3.75
C VAL A 47 0.76 6.45 -3.62
N ILE A 48 0.67 5.17 -3.22
CA ILE A 48 1.81 4.26 -3.10
C ILE A 48 2.40 3.94 -4.48
N SER A 49 1.52 3.64 -5.45
CA SER A 49 1.92 3.37 -6.83
C SER A 49 2.57 4.60 -7.49
N THR A 50 2.00 5.79 -7.27
CA THR A 50 2.54 7.06 -7.76
C THR A 50 3.92 7.31 -7.18
N HIS A 51 4.09 7.18 -5.86
CA HIS A 51 5.41 7.32 -5.24
C HIS A 51 6.43 6.36 -5.86
N LYS A 52 6.08 5.08 -6.01
CA LYS A 52 6.95 4.09 -6.66
C LYS A 52 7.30 4.47 -8.10
N ILE A 53 6.35 4.95 -8.89
CA ILE A 53 6.58 5.33 -10.30
C ILE A 53 7.50 6.57 -10.38
N GLU A 54 7.27 7.57 -9.54
CA GLU A 54 8.01 8.83 -9.57
C GLU A 54 9.43 8.71 -9.01
N THR A 55 9.61 7.86 -7.99
CA THR A 55 10.89 7.75 -7.25
C THR A 55 11.65 6.47 -7.53
N GLY A 56 11.00 5.44 -8.08
CA GLY A 56 11.56 4.09 -8.22
C GLY A 56 11.63 3.29 -6.92
N HIS A 57 11.09 3.82 -5.81
CA HIS A 57 11.16 3.18 -4.50
C HIS A 57 10.18 2.01 -4.34
N ASP A 58 10.49 1.10 -3.40
CA ASP A 58 9.64 -0.05 -3.07
C ASP A 58 9.01 0.05 -1.66
N PHE A 59 8.03 -0.80 -1.36
CA PHE A 59 7.20 -0.71 -0.14
C PHE A 59 7.04 -2.07 0.54
N LYS A 60 7.06 -2.09 1.88
CA LYS A 60 6.90 -3.32 2.71
C LYS A 60 5.45 -3.70 3.02
#